data_AF-A0A9X4C830-F1
#
_entry.id   AF-A0A9X4C830-F1
#
_cell.length_a   1.000
_cell.length_b   1.000
_cell.length_c   1.000
_cell.angle_alpha   90.00
_cell.angle_beta   90.00
_cell.angle_gamma   90.00
#
_symmetry.space_group_name_H-M   'P 1'
#
loop_
_entity.id
_entity.type
_entity.pdbx_description
1 polymer ?
#
loop_
_entity_poly.entity_id
_entity_poly.type
_entity_poly.pdbx_seq_one_letter_code
_entity_poly.pdbx_strand_id
1 'polypeptide(L)' 'MSETKQCSSCGTALANKRSHARTCSNTCRWRIWHAKQSATISVKLTFNITSYEIIKGNAKAVGVSISDYLQAQAIAGCEQ' A
#
# COMPACT_ATOMS: atom_id res chain seq x y z
N MET A 1 -9.90 29.80 23.85
CA MET A 1 -9.01 29.93 22.67
C MET A 1 -9.45 28.88 21.67
N SER A 2 -9.77 29.25 20.42
CA SER A 2 -10.08 28.26 19.38
C SER A 2 -8.84 27.43 19.10
N GLU A 3 -8.92 26.10 19.24
CA GLU A 3 -7.80 25.23 18.92
C GLU A 3 -7.35 25.47 17.46
N THR A 4 -6.14 26.02 17.31
CA THR A 4 -5.57 26.25 15.99
C THR A 4 -5.29 24.89 15.36
N LYS A 5 -6.05 24.57 14.31
CA LYS A 5 -5.89 23.33 13.55
C LYS A 5 -4.44 23.13 13.13
N GLN A 6 -3.91 21.92 13.31
CA GLN A 6 -2.54 21.58 12.96
C GLN A 6 -2.46 20.81 11.64
N CYS A 7 -1.31 20.92 10.97
CA CYS A 7 -1.00 20.16 9.76
C CYS A 7 -0.90 18.67 10.09
N SER A 8 -1.64 17.83 9.38
CA SER A 8 -1.64 16.38 9.59
C SER A 8 -0.34 15.67 9.18
N SER A 9 0.62 16.37 8.53
CA SER A 9 1.92 15.80 8.17
C SER A 9 3.07 16.23 9.07
N CYS A 10 3.02 17.42 9.67
CA CYS A 10 4.18 18.02 10.37
C CYS A 10 3.81 18.82 11.63
N GLY A 11 2.55 18.84 12.05
CA GLY A 11 2.11 19.51 13.28
C GLY A 11 2.06 21.05 13.21
N THR A 12 2.55 21.68 12.14
CA THR A 12 2.54 23.15 12.00
C THR A 12 1.11 23.70 12.02
N ALA A 13 0.90 24.80 12.76
CA ALA A 13 -0.37 25.51 12.83
C ALA A 13 -0.87 25.98 11.44
N LEU A 14 -2.16 25.82 11.19
CA LEU A 14 -2.84 26.22 9.96
C LEU A 14 -3.56 27.58 10.11
N ALA A 15 -3.00 28.49 10.90
CA ALA A 15 -3.63 29.76 11.27
C ALA A 15 -4.04 30.64 10.08
N ASN A 16 -3.24 30.65 9.00
CA ASN A 16 -3.48 31.45 7.80
C ASN A 16 -3.89 30.60 6.58
N LYS A 17 -4.50 29.45 6.80
CA LYS A 17 -4.94 28.54 5.73
C LYS A 17 -6.45 28.48 5.65
N ARG A 18 -6.96 28.01 4.52
CA ARG A 18 -8.40 27.78 4.31
C ARG A 18 -8.93 26.85 5.41
N SER A 19 -10.17 27.05 5.85
CA SER A 19 -10.81 26.26 6.93
C SER A 19 -10.73 24.73 6.72
N HIS A 20 -10.87 24.28 5.48
CA HIS A 20 -10.80 22.87 5.09
C HIS A 20 -9.37 22.35 4.85
N ALA A 21 -8.33 23.19 4.94
CA ALA A 21 -6.96 22.75 4.72
C ALA A 21 -6.56 21.69 5.75
N ARG A 22 -5.96 20.59 5.28
CA ARG A 22 -5.40 19.52 6.14
C ARG A 22 -3.88 19.57 6.25
N THR A 23 -3.22 20.22 5.28
CA THR A 23 -1.76 20.35 5.20
C THR A 23 -1.33 21.80 5.06
N CYS A 24 -0.14 22.14 5.56
CA CYS A 24 0.39 23.50 5.52
C CYS A 24 1.04 23.87 4.17
N SER A 25 1.51 22.87 3.42
CA SER A 25 2.26 23.06 2.16
C SER A 25 1.99 21.93 1.15
N ASN A 26 2.44 22.13 -0.09
CA ASN A 26 2.42 21.10 -1.12
C ASN A 26 3.28 19.89 -0.72
N THR A 27 4.47 20.12 -0.15
CA THR A 27 5.35 19.07 0.37
C THR A 27 4.65 18.18 1.40
N CYS A 28 3.91 18.77 2.34
CA CYS A 28 3.14 18.00 3.32
C CYS A 28 1.98 17.21 2.69
N ARG A 29 1.36 17.75 1.63
CA ARG A 29 0.34 17.03 0.87
C ARG A 29 0.94 15.83 0.16
N TRP A 30 2.11 16.01 -0.45
CA TRP A 30 2.84 14.97 -1.17
C TRP A 30 3.31 13.86 -0.23
N ARG A 31 3.82 14.19 0.97
CA ARG A 31 4.17 13.20 2.01
C ARG A 31 2.99 12.33 2.40
N ILE A 32 1.83 12.92 2.66
CA ILE A 32 0.61 12.16 2.99
C ILE A 32 0.15 11.31 1.81
N TRP A 33 0.22 11.86 0.59
CA TRP A 33 -0.14 11.10 -0.60
C TRP A 33 0.78 9.88 -0.78
N HIS A 34 2.10 10.05 -0.65
CA HIS A 34 3.10 8.98 -0.70
C HIS A 34 2.91 7.94 0.39
N ALA A 35 2.67 8.36 1.63
CA ALA A 35 2.45 7.43 2.75
C ALA A 35 1.20 6.56 2.55
N LYS A 36 0.24 7.02 1.74
CA LYS A 36 -0.96 6.26 1.36
C LYS A 36 -0.80 5.46 0.07
N GLN A 37 0.28 5.65 -0.67
CA GLN A 37 0.54 4.81 -1.83
C GLN A 37 1.04 3.45 -1.33
N SER A 38 0.39 2.37 -1.79
CA SER A 38 0.95 1.04 -1.69
C SER A 38 2.25 0.99 -2.49
N ALA A 39 3.35 0.56 -1.89
CA ALA A 39 4.58 0.31 -2.61
C ALA A 39 4.43 -0.96 -3.45
N THR A 40 4.45 -0.84 -4.77
CA THR A 40 4.52 -2.02 -5.66
C THR A 40 5.96 -2.53 -5.66
N ILE A 41 6.16 -3.73 -5.09
CA ILE A 41 7.47 -4.40 -5.09
C ILE A 41 7.43 -5.51 -6.13
N SER A 42 8.34 -5.45 -7.11
CA SER A 42 8.51 -6.53 -8.09
C SER A 42 9.36 -7.63 -7.48
N VAL A 43 8.83 -8.85 -7.43
CA VAL A 43 9.53 -10.03 -6.89
C VAL A 43 9.74 -11.03 -8.01
N LYS A 44 10.96 -11.55 -8.11
CA LYS A 44 11.30 -12.68 -8.99
C LYS A 44 11.41 -13.94 -8.15
N LEU A 45 10.64 -14.96 -8.49
CA LEU A 45 10.64 -16.25 -7.82
C LEU A 45 11.16 -17.32 -8.78
N THR A 46 12.02 -18.19 -8.27
CA THR A 46 12.56 -19.33 -9.03
C THR A 46 12.05 -20.61 -8.39
N PHE A 47 11.44 -21.47 -9.19
CA PHE A 47 10.93 -22.76 -8.78
C PHE A 47 11.59 -23.88 -9.59
N ASN A 48 11.64 -25.08 -9.03
CA ASN A 48 11.83 -26.28 -9.85
C ASN A 48 10.56 -26.53 -10.69
N ILE A 49 10.70 -27.32 -11.75
CA ILE A 49 9.62 -27.56 -12.72
C ILE A 49 8.39 -28.19 -12.06
N THR A 50 8.60 -29.15 -11.16
CA THR A 50 7.52 -29.86 -10.46
C THR A 50 6.68 -28.94 -9.59
N SER A 51 7.33 -28.08 -8.78
CA SER A 51 6.65 -27.09 -7.96
C SER A 51 5.89 -26.08 -8.80
N TYR A 52 6.47 -25.66 -9.93
CA TYR A 52 5.79 -24.74 -10.85
C TYR A 52 4.50 -25.34 -11.43
N GLU A 53 4.53 -26.60 -11.88
CA GLU A 53 3.32 -27.25 -12.43
C GLU A 53 2.24 -27.45 -11.35
N ILE A 54 2.62 -27.73 -10.10
CA ILE A 54 1.67 -27.81 -8.98
C ILE A 54 0.98 -26.45 -8.77
N ILE A 55 1.76 -25.36 -8.67
CA ILE A 55 1.23 -24.00 -8.48
C ILE A 55 0.30 -23.63 -9.63
N LYS A 56 0.71 -23.91 -10.86
CA LYS A 56 -0.07 -23.67 -12.07
C LYS A 56 -1.38 -24.46 -12.09
N GLY A 57 -1.36 -25.72 -11.66
CA GLY A 57 -2.55 -26.55 -11.50
C GLY A 57 -3.53 -25.96 -10.48
N ASN A 58 -3.03 -25.54 -9.32
CA ASN A 58 -3.85 -24.94 -8.26
C ASN A 58 -4.45 -23.60 -8.69
N ALA A 59 -3.64 -22.73 -9.31
CA ALA A 59 -4.13 -21.46 -9.84
C ALA A 59 -5.25 -21.68 -10.87
N LYS A 60 -5.09 -22.66 -11.77
CA LYS A 60 -6.12 -23.05 -12.73
C LYS A 60 -7.39 -23.58 -12.07
N ALA A 61 -7.27 -24.39 -11.02
CA ALA A 61 -8.41 -24.95 -10.30
C ALA A 61 -9.26 -23.86 -9.62
N VAL A 62 -8.62 -22.79 -9.13
CA VAL A 62 -9.28 -21.63 -8.53
C VAL A 62 -9.70 -20.58 -9.58
N GLY A 63 -9.30 -20.75 -10.84
CA GLY A 63 -9.66 -19.85 -11.95
C GLY A 63 -8.94 -18.51 -11.93
N VAL A 64 -7.76 -18.43 -11.30
CA VAL A 64 -6.97 -17.19 -11.15
C VAL A 64 -5.62 -17.30 -11.85
N SER A 65 -4.94 -16.17 -12.06
CA SER A 65 -3.57 -16.20 -12.57
C SER A 65 -2.59 -16.77 -11.54
N ILE A 66 -1.45 -17.30 -12.00
CA ILE A 66 -0.39 -17.79 -11.11
C ILE A 66 0.10 -16.68 -10.17
N SER A 67 0.20 -15.45 -10.65
CA SER A 67 0.61 -14.29 -9.86
C SER A 67 -0.38 -14.01 -8.73
N ASP A 68 -1.69 -13.97 -9.05
CA ASP A 68 -2.72 -13.68 -8.06
C ASP A 68 -2.80 -14.80 -7.01
N TYR A 69 -2.65 -16.05 -7.45
CA TYR A 69 -2.59 -17.21 -6.55
C TYR A 69 -1.43 -17.11 -5.55
N LEU A 70 -0.22 -16.76 -6.04
CA LEU A 70 0.96 -16.60 -5.21
C LEU A 70 0.84 -15.40 -4.26
N GLN A 71 0.29 -14.28 -4.72
CA GLN A 71 0.06 -13.10 -3.89
C GLN A 71 -0.94 -13.41 -2.77
N ALA A 72 -2.06 -14.08 -3.07
CA ALA A 72 -3.05 -14.47 -2.08
C ALA A 72 -2.46 -15.39 -1.00
N GLN A 73 -1.65 -16.39 -1.40
CA GLN A 73 -0.95 -17.24 -0.42
C GLN A 73 0.05 -16.46 0.43
N ALA A 74 0.84 -15.56 -0.17
CA ALA A 74 1.83 -14.77 0.56
C ALA A 74 1.17 -13.85 1.59
N ILE A 75 0.06 -13.21 1.23
CA ILE A 75 -0.71 -12.34 2.14
C ILE A 75 -1.34 -13.15 3.26
N ALA A 76 -1.96 -14.30 2.95
CA ALA A 76 -2.54 -15.19 3.97
C ALA A 76 -1.49 -15.70 4.97
N GLY A 77 -0.23 -15.87 4.54
CA GLY A 77 0.89 -16.24 5.40
C GLY A 77 1.40 -15.10 6.30
N CYS A 78 1.06 -13.84 6.01
CA CYS A 78 1.47 -12.67 6.79
C CYS A 78 0.51 -12.31 7.93
N GLU A 79 -0.68 -12.92 8.01
CA GLU A 79 -1.65 -12.68 9.10
C GLU A 79 -1.32 -13.44 10.41
N GLN A 80 -0.04 -13.65 10.72
CA GLN A 80 0.44 -14.29 11.95
C GLN A 80 1.05 -13.29 12.93
#